data_AF-A0A848TX46-F1
#
_entry.id   AF-A0A848TX46-F1
#
_cell.length_a   1.000
_cell.length_b   1.000
_cell.length_c   1.000
_cell.angle_alpha   90.00
_cell.angle_beta   90.00
_cell.angle_gamma   90.00
#
_symmetry.space_group_name_H-M   'P 1'
#
loop_
_entity.id
_entity.type
_entity.pdbx_description
1 polymer ?
#
loop_
_entity_poly.entity_id
_entity_poly.type
_entity_poly.pdbx_seq_one_letter_code
_entity_poly.pdbx_strand_id
1 'polypeptide(L)'
;MTISTSPFGNLPAFIAGISGLWAVGILTLAAQGAFDVPPDQPALPTLATILTPVAAFLVATRLMPSLRRLVLSLDPVLLTEMQAWRILGGVFIVVYLFGHLPGAFAWPAGLGDVAVGIAAPFVAWRLRREPRFLLGRRYRTFLFFGLADFVVAVSIGLLSRGEIAAFSTPVSSAAMGQMPLVLIPTLIVPAFIILHLIVLMQIVNASAEPSLETEIPHA
;
A
#
# COMPACT_ATOMS: atom_id res chain seq x y z
N MET A 1 -19.55 -26.55 -23.79
CA MET A 1 -18.86 -25.31 -23.34
C MET A 1 -19.19 -25.12 -21.87
N THR A 2 -18.43 -25.76 -20.99
CA THR A 2 -18.61 -25.62 -19.54
C THR A 2 -18.06 -24.25 -19.13
N ILE A 3 -18.94 -23.35 -18.71
CA ILE A 3 -18.53 -22.09 -18.10
C ILE A 3 -17.82 -22.49 -16.79
N SER A 4 -16.48 -22.48 -16.83
CA SER A 4 -15.67 -22.67 -15.63
C SER A 4 -15.95 -21.48 -14.71
N THR A 5 -16.83 -21.68 -13.73
CA THR A 5 -17.05 -20.70 -12.68
C THR A 5 -15.78 -20.64 -11.84
N SER A 6 -15.29 -19.43 -11.55
CA SER A 6 -14.11 -19.27 -10.72
C SER A 6 -14.34 -19.99 -9.38
N PRO A 7 -13.30 -20.58 -8.75
CA PRO A 7 -13.45 -21.23 -7.44
C PRO A 7 -13.92 -20.28 -6.33
N PHE A 8 -13.96 -18.97 -6.62
CA PHE A 8 -14.41 -17.91 -5.74
C PHE A 8 -15.75 -17.27 -6.19
N GLY A 9 -16.44 -17.85 -7.18
CA GLY A 9 -17.69 -17.33 -7.72
C GLY A 9 -17.57 -15.90 -8.22
N ASN A 10 -18.48 -15.02 -7.77
CA ASN A 10 -18.51 -13.60 -8.12
C ASN A 10 -17.70 -12.71 -7.15
N LEU A 11 -17.01 -13.29 -6.17
CA LEU A 11 -16.30 -12.53 -5.13
C LEU A 11 -15.25 -11.54 -5.71
N PRO A 12 -14.40 -11.92 -6.68
CA PRO A 12 -13.45 -10.97 -7.28
C PRO A 12 -14.14 -9.78 -7.95
N ALA A 13 -15.23 -10.03 -8.69
CA ALA A 13 -16.02 -8.98 -9.35
C ALA A 13 -16.70 -8.06 -8.34
N PHE A 14 -17.21 -8.61 -7.23
CA PHE A 14 -17.77 -7.83 -6.13
C PHE A 14 -16.73 -6.92 -5.46
N ILE A 15 -15.54 -7.45 -5.18
CA ILE A 15 -14.42 -6.66 -4.63
C ILE A 15 -14.04 -5.55 -5.60
N ALA A 16 -13.87 -5.87 -6.88
CA ALA A 16 -13.58 -4.88 -7.92
C ALA A 16 -14.65 -3.79 -8.01
N GLY A 17 -15.93 -4.16 -7.90
CA GLY A 17 -17.05 -3.21 -7.85
C GLY A 17 -17.00 -2.28 -6.65
N ILE A 18 -16.73 -2.81 -5.44
CA ILE A 18 -16.56 -1.99 -4.23
C ILE A 18 -15.35 -1.05 -4.37
N SER A 19 -14.21 -1.56 -4.82
CA SER A 19 -13.01 -0.75 -5.03
C SER A 19 -13.23 0.34 -6.07
N GLY A 20 -13.95 0.04 -7.16
CA GLY A 20 -14.32 1.01 -8.17
C GLY A 20 -15.26 2.09 -7.62
N LEU A 21 -16.28 1.70 -6.85
CA LEU A 21 -17.19 2.64 -6.21
C LEU A 21 -16.45 3.54 -5.21
N TRP A 22 -15.53 2.98 -4.43
CA TRP A 22 -14.66 3.74 -3.54
C TRP A 22 -13.82 4.76 -4.30
N ALA A 23 -13.16 4.35 -5.40
CA ALA A 23 -12.35 5.24 -6.23
C ALA A 23 -13.17 6.40 -6.82
N VAL A 24 -14.37 6.12 -7.33
CA VAL A 24 -15.29 7.16 -7.82
C VAL A 24 -15.72 8.10 -6.69
N GLY A 25 -16.00 7.56 -5.50
CA GLY A 25 -16.32 8.37 -4.32
C GLY A 25 -15.18 9.31 -3.95
N ILE A 26 -13.94 8.81 -3.90
CA ILE A 26 -12.76 9.63 -3.62
C ILE A 26 -12.55 10.70 -4.69
N LEU A 27 -12.67 10.36 -5.97
CA LEU A 27 -12.56 11.33 -7.06
C LEU A 27 -13.62 12.44 -6.95
N THR A 28 -14.85 12.07 -6.60
CA THR A 28 -15.95 13.02 -6.41
C THR A 28 -15.67 13.96 -5.23
N LEU A 29 -15.27 13.41 -4.08
CA LEU A 29 -14.92 14.20 -2.89
C LEU A 29 -13.71 15.11 -3.14
N ALA A 30 -12.69 14.61 -3.86
CA ALA A 30 -11.51 15.38 -4.23
C ALA A 30 -11.85 16.54 -5.18
N ALA A 31 -12.73 16.30 -6.17
CA ALA A 31 -13.20 17.35 -7.06
C ALA A 31 -14.03 18.43 -6.34
N GLN A 32 -14.66 18.08 -5.22
CA GLN A 32 -15.39 19.01 -4.35
C GLN A 32 -14.49 19.73 -3.32
N GLY A 33 -13.18 19.45 -3.31
CA GLY A 33 -12.25 20.05 -2.36
C GLY A 33 -12.33 19.49 -0.94
N ALA A 34 -12.94 18.32 -0.73
CA ALA A 34 -13.11 17.73 0.61
C ALA A 34 -11.79 17.42 1.35
N PHE A 35 -10.68 17.38 0.62
CA PHE A 35 -9.34 17.14 1.15
C PHE A 35 -8.45 18.40 1.16
N ASP A 36 -8.92 19.53 0.62
CA ASP A 36 -8.22 20.82 0.63
C ASP A 36 -8.41 21.49 2.00
N VAL A 37 -7.86 20.83 3.02
CA VAL A 37 -7.96 21.24 4.42
C VAL A 37 -6.87 22.28 4.71
N PRO A 38 -7.22 23.41 5.36
CA PRO A 38 -6.27 24.45 5.73
C PRO A 38 -5.00 23.91 6.41
N PRO A 39 -3.82 24.50 6.15
CA PRO A 39 -2.54 24.04 6.71
C PRO A 39 -2.46 23.98 8.23
N ASP A 40 -3.28 24.77 8.93
CA ASP A 40 -3.38 24.86 10.39
C ASP A 40 -4.41 23.89 11.00
N GLN A 41 -5.05 23.05 10.17
CA GLN A 41 -6.06 22.09 10.60
C GLN A 41 -5.71 20.64 10.23
N PRO A 42 -6.08 19.67 11.11
CA PRO A 42 -5.79 18.26 10.92
C PRO A 42 -6.44 17.72 9.65
N ALA A 43 -5.66 17.04 8.82
CA ALA A 43 -6.12 16.36 7.60
C ALA A 43 -6.95 15.08 7.86
N LEU A 44 -7.95 15.17 8.74
CA LEU A 44 -8.80 14.05 9.13
C LEU A 44 -9.47 13.34 7.94
N PRO A 45 -9.99 14.03 6.90
CA PRO A 45 -10.54 13.35 5.73
C PRO A 45 -9.50 12.47 5.03
N THR A 46 -8.29 13.00 4.79
CA THR A 46 -7.21 12.25 4.15
C THR A 46 -6.79 11.05 4.99
N LEU A 47 -6.60 11.24 6.31
CA LEU A 47 -6.23 10.15 7.21
C LEU A 47 -7.30 9.05 7.25
N ALA A 48 -8.58 9.44 7.29
CA ALA A 48 -9.69 8.48 7.23
C ALA A 48 -9.61 7.64 5.95
N THR A 49 -9.36 8.25 4.80
CA THR A 49 -9.27 7.51 3.53
C THR A 49 -8.05 6.60 3.39
N ILE A 50 -6.97 6.87 4.13
CA ILE A 50 -5.84 5.94 4.24
C ILE A 50 -6.23 4.73 5.12
N LEU A 51 -6.83 5.00 6.28
CA LEU A 51 -7.08 3.98 7.30
C LEU A 51 -8.29 3.09 7.00
N THR A 52 -9.39 3.66 6.50
CA THR A 52 -10.64 2.95 6.23
C THR A 52 -10.46 1.73 5.30
N PRO A 53 -9.86 1.83 4.10
CA PRO A 53 -9.70 0.67 3.23
C PRO A 53 -8.78 -0.40 3.83
N VAL A 54 -7.72 0.00 4.55
CA VAL A 54 -6.81 -0.92 5.23
C VAL A 54 -7.53 -1.67 6.36
N ALA A 55 -8.27 -0.94 7.21
CA ALA A 55 -9.04 -1.53 8.28
C ALA A 55 -10.17 -2.44 7.75
N ALA A 56 -10.91 -1.98 6.74
CA ALA A 56 -11.95 -2.78 6.09
C ALA A 56 -11.38 -4.07 5.50
N PHE A 57 -10.22 -4.02 4.84
CA PHE A 57 -9.54 -5.20 4.32
C PHE A 57 -9.15 -6.18 5.43
N LEU A 58 -8.52 -5.70 6.52
CA LEU A 58 -8.11 -6.54 7.65
C LEU A 58 -9.31 -7.19 8.35
N VAL A 59 -10.39 -6.42 8.58
CA VAL A 59 -11.62 -6.93 9.20
C VAL A 59 -12.30 -7.94 8.28
N ALA A 60 -12.48 -7.62 6.99
CA ALA A 60 -13.12 -8.51 6.04
C ALA A 60 -12.33 -9.83 5.89
N THR A 61 -11.01 -9.78 5.75
CA THR A 61 -10.17 -11.00 5.64
C THR A 61 -10.19 -11.83 6.92
N ARG A 62 -10.36 -11.22 8.09
CA ARG A 62 -10.49 -11.92 9.38
C ARG A 62 -11.85 -12.61 9.54
N LEU A 63 -12.92 -12.00 9.02
CA LEU A 63 -14.30 -12.45 9.20
C LEU A 63 -14.81 -13.34 8.06
N MET A 64 -14.25 -13.22 6.85
CA MET A 64 -14.74 -13.89 5.65
C MET A 64 -13.74 -14.96 5.15
N PRO A 65 -13.98 -16.26 5.39
CA PRO A 65 -13.08 -17.33 4.98
C PRO A 65 -12.84 -17.40 3.47
N SER A 66 -13.86 -17.07 2.66
CA SER A 66 -13.75 -17.03 1.20
C SER A 66 -12.78 -15.96 0.72
N LEU A 67 -12.85 -14.75 1.30
CA LEU A 67 -11.90 -13.67 1.01
C LEU A 67 -10.50 -14.03 1.47
N ARG A 68 -10.35 -14.61 2.67
CA ARG A 68 -9.05 -15.09 3.15
C ARG A 68 -8.42 -16.09 2.18
N ARG A 69 -9.18 -17.09 1.70
CA ARG A 69 -8.68 -18.06 0.72
C ARG A 69 -8.27 -17.40 -0.59
N LEU A 70 -9.07 -16.46 -1.10
CA LEU A 70 -8.76 -15.70 -2.32
C LEU A 70 -7.44 -14.92 -2.14
N VAL A 71 -7.32 -14.17 -1.04
CA VAL A 71 -6.14 -13.37 -0.72
C VAL A 71 -4.88 -14.25 -0.63
N LEU A 72 -4.97 -15.40 0.02
CA LEU A 72 -3.86 -16.32 0.15
C LEU A 72 -3.49 -17.01 -1.17
N SER A 73 -4.43 -17.15 -2.11
CA SER A 73 -4.16 -17.76 -3.42
C SER A 73 -3.59 -16.79 -4.47
N LEU A 74 -3.45 -15.49 -4.16
CA LEU A 74 -2.85 -14.52 -5.06
C LEU A 74 -1.36 -14.81 -5.28
N ASP A 75 -0.85 -14.55 -6.47
CA ASP A 75 0.56 -14.76 -6.79
C ASP A 75 1.45 -13.73 -6.07
N PRO A 76 2.32 -14.15 -5.11
CA PRO A 76 3.20 -13.24 -4.41
C PRO A 76 4.23 -12.56 -5.33
N VAL A 77 4.55 -13.15 -6.50
CA VAL A 77 5.39 -12.51 -7.50
C VAL A 77 4.68 -11.28 -8.04
N LEU A 78 3.46 -11.43 -8.56
CA LEU A 78 2.69 -10.31 -9.09
C LEU A 78 2.48 -9.21 -8.04
N LEU A 79 2.14 -9.59 -6.80
CA LEU A 79 1.98 -8.64 -5.68
C LEU A 79 3.27 -7.85 -5.40
N THR A 80 4.42 -8.51 -5.52
CA THR A 80 5.75 -7.87 -5.39
C THR A 80 6.03 -6.97 -6.59
N GLU A 81 5.75 -7.41 -7.81
CA GLU A 81 5.96 -6.62 -9.03
C GLU A 81 5.13 -5.34 -9.06
N MET A 82 3.90 -5.39 -8.55
CA MET A 82 3.06 -4.20 -8.48
C MET A 82 3.74 -3.07 -7.69
N GLN A 83 4.60 -3.37 -6.71
CA GLN A 83 5.35 -2.36 -5.98
C GLN A 83 6.31 -1.55 -6.87
N ALA A 84 6.65 -2.02 -8.08
CA ALA A 84 7.49 -1.28 -9.03
C ALA A 84 6.88 0.07 -9.42
N TRP A 85 5.55 0.18 -9.43
CA TRP A 85 4.83 1.43 -9.70
C TRP A 85 5.12 2.54 -8.69
N ARG A 86 5.68 2.20 -7.52
CA ARG A 86 6.15 3.18 -6.54
C ARG A 86 7.30 4.04 -7.07
N ILE A 87 7.95 3.67 -8.18
CA ILE A 87 8.89 4.56 -8.86
C ILE A 87 8.30 5.93 -9.19
N LEU A 88 6.97 6.01 -9.38
CA LEU A 88 6.25 7.25 -9.61
C LEU A 88 6.26 8.21 -8.41
N GLY A 89 6.59 7.73 -7.19
CA GLY A 89 6.79 8.60 -6.02
C GLY A 89 7.93 9.60 -6.18
N GLY A 90 8.81 9.42 -7.18
CA GLY A 90 9.74 10.47 -7.63
C GLY A 90 9.06 11.79 -8.01
N VAL A 91 7.74 11.77 -8.29
CA VAL A 91 6.93 12.98 -8.48
C VAL A 91 7.01 13.94 -7.29
N PHE A 92 7.16 13.46 -6.05
CA PHE A 92 7.28 14.33 -4.88
C PHE A 92 8.51 15.23 -4.96
N ILE A 93 9.63 14.67 -5.44
CA ILE A 93 10.88 15.42 -5.62
C ILE A 93 10.69 16.46 -6.73
N VAL A 94 10.05 16.09 -7.85
CA VAL A 94 9.75 17.02 -8.94
C VAL A 94 8.89 18.19 -8.44
N VAL A 95 7.80 17.91 -7.73
CA VAL A 95 6.89 18.92 -7.19
C VAL A 95 7.60 19.80 -6.14
N TYR A 96 8.52 19.25 -5.34
CA TYR A 96 9.39 20.04 -4.47
C TYR A 96 10.30 20.99 -5.25
N LEU A 97 10.90 20.55 -6.37
CA LEU A 97 11.75 21.42 -7.20
C LEU A 97 10.97 22.59 -7.82
N PHE A 98 9.65 22.44 -7.99
CA PHE A 98 8.74 23.54 -8.37
C PHE A 98 8.23 24.37 -7.19
N GLY A 99 8.67 24.08 -5.96
CA GLY A 99 8.33 24.86 -4.76
C GLY A 99 6.95 24.57 -4.16
N HIS A 100 6.34 23.43 -4.50
CA HIS A 100 4.97 23.09 -4.07
C HIS A 100 4.88 22.06 -2.94
N LEU A 101 6.01 21.46 -2.54
CA LEU A 101 6.08 20.57 -1.38
C LEU A 101 7.26 20.94 -0.49
N PRO A 102 7.23 20.65 0.81
CA PRO A 102 8.39 20.79 1.66
C PRO A 102 9.42 19.70 1.35
N GLY A 103 10.70 20.09 1.27
CA GLY A 103 11.79 19.13 1.07
C GLY A 103 11.86 18.07 2.18
N ALA A 104 11.49 18.43 3.40
CA ALA A 104 11.41 17.50 4.53
C ALA A 104 10.48 16.32 4.26
N PHE A 105 9.40 16.52 3.51
CA PHE A 105 8.48 15.47 3.07
C PHE A 105 8.94 14.83 1.75
N ALA A 106 9.25 15.66 0.75
CA ALA A 106 9.47 15.19 -0.62
C ALA A 106 10.69 14.28 -0.75
N TRP A 107 11.77 14.55 -0.02
CA TRP A 107 12.98 13.73 -0.08
C TRP A 107 12.77 12.34 0.55
N PRO A 108 12.32 12.20 1.81
CA PRO A 108 12.07 10.87 2.39
C PRO A 108 11.02 10.08 1.63
N ALA A 109 9.84 10.69 1.36
CA ALA A 109 8.75 9.99 0.69
C ALA A 109 9.13 9.60 -0.75
N GLY A 110 9.73 10.51 -1.51
CA GLY A 110 10.09 10.24 -2.91
C GLY A 110 11.22 9.23 -3.04
N LEU A 111 12.28 9.34 -2.23
CA LEU A 111 13.39 8.39 -2.28
C LEU A 111 12.99 7.01 -1.76
N GLY A 112 12.17 6.93 -0.72
CA GLY A 112 11.67 5.65 -0.20
C GLY A 112 10.80 4.92 -1.22
N ASP A 113 9.86 5.63 -1.84
CA ASP A 113 9.02 5.09 -2.91
C ASP A 113 9.85 4.62 -4.12
N VAL A 114 10.80 5.45 -4.57
CA VAL A 114 11.70 5.09 -5.69
C VAL A 114 12.57 3.90 -5.33
N ALA A 115 13.13 3.83 -4.12
CA ALA A 115 13.97 2.72 -3.70
C ALA A 115 13.19 1.39 -3.70
N VAL A 116 11.97 1.39 -3.15
CA VAL A 116 11.09 0.22 -3.17
C VAL A 116 10.68 -0.14 -4.60
N GLY A 117 10.32 0.87 -5.41
CA GLY A 117 9.94 0.69 -6.80
C GLY A 117 11.04 0.09 -7.67
N ILE A 118 12.29 0.55 -7.51
CA ILE A 118 13.46 -0.03 -8.19
C ILE A 118 13.72 -1.45 -7.70
N ALA A 119 13.66 -1.70 -6.38
CA ALA A 119 13.96 -3.01 -5.82
C ALA A 119 12.94 -4.08 -6.22
N ALA A 120 11.66 -3.71 -6.37
CA ALA A 120 10.54 -4.62 -6.56
C ALA A 120 10.71 -5.62 -7.73
N PRO A 121 11.07 -5.22 -8.96
CA PRO A 121 11.32 -6.16 -10.06
C PRO A 121 12.42 -7.18 -9.77
N PHE A 122 13.50 -6.78 -9.08
CA PHE A 122 14.60 -7.69 -8.74
C PHE A 122 14.18 -8.69 -7.65
N VAL A 123 13.43 -8.22 -6.64
CA VAL A 123 12.87 -9.06 -5.58
C VAL A 123 11.87 -10.05 -6.17
N ALA A 124 10.99 -9.60 -7.07
CA ALA A 124 10.02 -10.45 -7.76
C ALA A 124 10.70 -11.46 -8.70
N TRP A 125 11.72 -11.04 -9.46
CA TRP A 125 12.52 -11.94 -10.29
C TRP A 125 13.17 -13.04 -9.44
N ARG A 126 13.76 -12.68 -8.29
CA ARG A 126 14.32 -13.66 -7.38
C ARG A 126 13.26 -14.61 -6.84
N LEU A 127 12.12 -14.07 -6.43
CA LEU A 127 11.00 -14.86 -5.90
C LEU A 127 10.48 -15.88 -6.93
N ARG A 128 10.42 -15.53 -8.22
CA ARG A 128 10.09 -16.46 -9.31
C ARG A 128 11.06 -17.63 -9.41
N ARG A 129 12.36 -17.38 -9.23
CA ARG A 129 13.40 -18.42 -9.35
C ARG A 129 13.51 -19.27 -8.09
N GLU A 130 13.27 -18.68 -6.93
CA GLU A 130 13.44 -19.29 -5.62
C GLU A 130 12.18 -19.06 -4.77
N PRO A 131 11.10 -19.86 -4.89
CA PRO A 131 9.86 -19.64 -4.13
C PRO A 131 10.05 -19.59 -2.60
N ARG A 132 11.03 -20.35 -2.08
CA ARG A 132 11.41 -20.33 -0.64
C ARG A 132 11.95 -18.96 -0.18
N PHE A 133 12.37 -18.09 -1.11
CA PHE A 133 12.81 -16.73 -0.80
C PHE A 133 11.74 -15.91 -0.06
N LEU A 134 10.46 -16.19 -0.31
CA LEU A 134 9.31 -15.58 0.37
C LEU A 134 9.43 -15.61 1.89
N LEU A 135 9.93 -16.73 2.44
CA LEU A 135 10.04 -16.94 3.88
C LEU A 135 11.34 -16.37 4.47
N GLY A 136 12.28 -15.96 3.62
CA GLY A 136 13.62 -15.52 4.00
C GLY A 136 13.67 -14.11 4.59
N ARG A 137 14.70 -13.87 5.43
CA ARG A 137 14.92 -12.56 6.08
C ARG A 137 14.98 -11.39 5.09
N ARG A 138 15.65 -11.59 3.94
CA ARG A 138 15.82 -10.55 2.90
C ARG A 138 14.47 -10.07 2.34
N TYR A 139 13.54 -10.99 2.08
CA TYR A 139 12.22 -10.63 1.59
C TYR A 139 11.39 -9.90 2.67
N ARG A 140 11.47 -10.36 3.92
CA ARG A 140 10.85 -9.64 5.06
C ARG A 140 11.41 -8.23 5.24
N THR A 141 12.72 -8.06 5.05
CA THR A 141 13.37 -6.74 5.09
C THR A 141 12.82 -5.82 3.98
N PHE A 142 12.63 -6.34 2.76
CA PHE A 142 11.99 -5.58 1.67
C PHE A 142 10.57 -5.13 2.05
N LEU A 143 9.74 -6.04 2.58
CA LEU A 143 8.38 -5.69 3.03
C LEU A 143 8.39 -4.64 4.15
N PHE A 144 9.30 -4.80 5.12
CA PHE A 144 9.44 -3.85 6.22
C PHE A 144 9.82 -2.46 5.72
N PHE A 145 10.81 -2.36 4.82
CA PHE A 145 11.17 -1.08 4.22
C PHE A 145 10.00 -0.45 3.47
N GLY A 146 9.25 -1.23 2.69
CA GLY A 146 8.09 -0.75 1.96
C GLY A 146 6.97 -0.20 2.86
N LEU A 147 6.68 -0.87 3.97
CA LEU A 147 5.69 -0.41 4.95
C LEU A 147 6.20 0.77 5.81
N ALA A 148 7.46 0.72 6.25
CA ALA A 148 8.07 1.77 7.05
C ALA A 148 8.13 3.09 6.27
N ASP A 149 8.38 3.03 4.97
CA ASP A 149 8.36 4.21 4.11
C ASP A 149 6.99 4.90 4.11
N PHE A 150 5.88 4.16 3.98
CA PHE A 150 4.55 4.77 4.10
C PHE A 150 4.31 5.41 5.46
N VAL A 151 4.74 4.76 6.55
CA VAL A 151 4.63 5.32 7.90
C VAL A 151 5.41 6.63 8.00
N VAL A 152 6.65 6.66 7.50
CA VAL A 152 7.49 7.85 7.48
C VAL A 152 6.86 8.96 6.62
N ALA A 153 6.47 8.65 5.39
CA ALA A 153 5.88 9.59 4.46
C ALA A 153 4.58 10.21 5.00
N VAL A 154 3.66 9.40 5.54
CA VAL A 154 2.40 9.90 6.13
C VAL A 154 2.68 10.73 7.38
N SER A 155 3.61 10.28 8.25
CA SER A 155 3.93 11.01 9.48
C SER A 155 4.56 12.37 9.19
N ILE A 156 5.60 12.41 8.35
CA ILE A 156 6.25 13.67 7.96
C ILE A 156 5.28 14.53 7.16
N GLY A 157 4.49 13.93 6.28
CA GLY A 157 3.45 14.61 5.51
C GLY A 157 2.48 15.34 6.43
N LEU A 158 2.01 14.71 7.51
CA LEU A 158 1.13 15.36 8.49
C LEU A 158 1.86 16.44 9.30
N LEU A 159 3.07 16.17 9.78
CA LEU A 159 3.85 17.11 10.60
C LEU A 159 4.25 18.38 9.84
N SER A 160 4.53 18.26 8.54
CA SER A 160 4.98 19.38 7.69
C SER A 160 3.84 20.22 7.07
N ARG A 161 2.59 20.02 7.52
CA ARG A 161 1.44 20.80 7.05
C ARG A 161 1.47 22.24 7.53
N GLY A 162 1.91 22.48 8.77
CA GLY A 162 1.87 23.80 9.39
C GLY A 162 1.06 23.86 10.68
N GLU A 163 0.29 22.81 11.00
CA GLU A 163 -0.47 22.65 12.25
C GLU A 163 0.41 22.79 13.50
N ILE A 164 1.64 22.25 13.44
CA ILE A 164 2.61 22.29 14.53
C ILE A 164 3.69 23.29 14.19
N ALA A 165 3.73 24.43 14.90
CA ALA A 165 4.66 25.52 14.63
C ALA A 165 6.13 25.07 14.56
N ALA A 166 6.55 24.12 15.40
CA ALA A 166 7.91 23.58 15.42
C ALA A 166 8.33 22.84 14.13
N PHE A 167 7.36 22.37 13.33
CA PHE A 167 7.57 21.68 12.06
C PHE A 167 7.02 22.47 10.87
N SER A 168 6.60 23.72 11.11
CA SER A 168 6.15 24.61 10.04
C SER A 168 7.33 24.93 9.12
N THR A 169 7.07 24.88 7.82
CA THR A 169 8.05 25.25 6.80
C THR A 169 7.41 26.28 5.86
N PRO A 170 8.21 27.05 5.09
CA PRO A 170 7.65 28.04 4.17
C PRO A 170 6.69 27.45 3.12
N VAL A 171 6.83 26.15 2.82
CA VAL A 171 6.00 25.43 1.84
C VAL A 171 5.31 24.27 2.54
N SER A 172 4.00 24.33 2.65
CA SER A 172 3.19 23.32 3.34
C SER A 172 3.04 22.03 2.52
N SER A 173 3.00 20.88 3.20
CA SER A 173 2.55 19.61 2.61
C SER A 173 1.03 19.54 2.37
N ALA A 174 0.26 20.58 2.71
CA ALA A 174 -1.19 20.64 2.47
C ALA A 174 -1.57 20.52 0.99
N ALA A 175 -0.64 20.83 0.07
CA ALA A 175 -0.79 20.56 -1.37
C ALA A 175 -1.08 19.07 -1.68
N MET A 176 -0.71 18.15 -0.79
CA MET A 176 -1.08 16.73 -0.89
C MET A 176 -2.59 16.47 -0.73
N GLY A 177 -3.37 17.45 -0.27
CA GLY A 177 -4.83 17.43 -0.24
C GLY A 177 -5.49 17.96 -1.51
N GLN A 178 -4.71 18.45 -2.47
CA GLN A 178 -5.19 19.11 -3.68
C GLN A 178 -5.03 18.20 -4.91
N MET A 179 -5.89 18.40 -5.90
CA MET A 179 -5.78 17.67 -7.18
C MET A 179 -4.52 18.10 -7.96
N PRO A 180 -3.82 17.18 -8.63
CA PRO A 180 -4.07 15.73 -8.68
C PRO A 180 -3.38 14.93 -7.55
N LEU A 181 -2.57 15.57 -6.71
CA LEU A 181 -1.72 14.90 -5.71
C LEU A 181 -2.51 14.11 -4.67
N VAL A 182 -3.71 14.56 -4.32
CA VAL A 182 -4.63 13.92 -3.37
C VAL A 182 -4.93 12.46 -3.67
N LEU A 183 -4.88 12.05 -4.94
CA LEU A 183 -5.10 10.66 -5.32
C LEU A 183 -4.02 9.73 -4.76
N ILE A 184 -2.81 10.25 -4.51
CA ILE A 184 -1.70 9.46 -3.97
C ILE A 184 -2.01 8.96 -2.55
N PRO A 185 -2.22 9.83 -1.54
CA PRO A 185 -2.53 9.37 -0.20
C PRO A 185 -3.90 8.68 -0.10
N THR A 186 -4.90 9.11 -0.87
CA THR A 186 -6.29 8.63 -0.69
C THR A 186 -6.63 7.34 -1.42
N LEU A 187 -5.89 6.97 -2.47
CA LEU A 187 -6.11 5.74 -3.25
C LEU A 187 -4.86 4.88 -3.35
N ILE A 188 -3.72 5.47 -3.72
CA ILE A 188 -2.53 4.72 -4.10
C ILE A 188 -1.83 4.13 -2.86
N VAL A 189 -1.61 4.96 -1.83
CA VAL A 189 -1.00 4.54 -0.56
C VAL A 189 -1.75 3.37 0.09
N PRO A 190 -3.07 3.44 0.36
CA PRO A 190 -3.78 2.33 0.98
C PRO A 190 -3.77 1.06 0.12
N ALA A 191 -3.82 1.18 -1.21
CA ALA A 191 -3.72 0.02 -2.09
C ALA A 191 -2.36 -0.68 -1.92
N PHE A 192 -1.24 0.05 -1.95
CA PHE A 192 0.09 -0.54 -1.76
C PHE A 192 0.31 -1.11 -0.37
N ILE A 193 -0.28 -0.51 0.67
CA ILE A 193 -0.28 -1.09 2.02
C ILE A 193 -0.99 -2.44 2.00
N ILE A 194 -2.19 -2.52 1.39
CA ILE A 194 -2.95 -3.78 1.30
C ILE A 194 -2.14 -4.86 0.56
N LEU A 195 -1.45 -4.52 -0.53
CA LEU A 195 -0.58 -5.47 -1.23
C LEU A 195 0.52 -6.04 -0.32
N HIS A 196 1.17 -5.22 0.51
CA HIS A 196 2.14 -5.70 1.50
C HIS A 196 1.49 -6.60 2.56
N LEU A 197 0.28 -6.23 3.03
CA LEU A 197 -0.44 -7.00 4.03
C LEU A 197 -0.85 -8.38 3.52
N ILE A 198 -1.27 -8.48 2.25
CA ILE A 198 -1.59 -9.77 1.61
C ILE A 198 -0.37 -10.71 1.68
N VAL A 199 0.80 -10.22 1.24
CA VAL A 199 2.03 -11.02 1.25
C VAL A 199 2.46 -11.38 2.66
N LEU A 200 2.30 -10.46 3.62
CA LEU A 200 2.58 -10.75 5.03
C LEU A 200 1.67 -11.87 5.57
N MET A 201 0.38 -11.86 5.21
CA MET A 201 -0.54 -12.94 5.55
C MET A 201 -0.11 -14.28 4.94
N GLN A 202 0.39 -14.28 3.70
CA GLN A 202 0.92 -15.49 3.06
C GLN A 202 2.15 -16.04 3.80
N ILE A 203 3.08 -15.17 4.22
CA ILE A 203 4.25 -15.57 5.01
C ILE A 203 3.83 -16.16 6.36
N VAL A 204 2.89 -15.53 7.06
CA VAL A 204 2.38 -16.03 8.35
C VAL A 204 1.69 -17.38 8.18
N ASN A 205 0.86 -17.54 7.14
CA ASN A 205 0.17 -18.80 6.86
C ASN A 205 1.17 -19.92 6.53
N ALA A 206 2.13 -19.67 5.65
CA ALA A 206 3.13 -20.65 5.27
C ALA A 206 4.12 -21.00 6.40
N SER A 207 4.34 -20.09 7.35
CA SER A 207 5.16 -20.37 8.54
C SER A 207 4.42 -21.22 9.58
N ALA A 208 3.08 -21.21 9.56
CA ALA A 208 2.23 -22.00 10.46
C ALA A 208 1.98 -23.43 9.96
N GLU A 209 2.32 -23.73 8.69
CA GLU A 209 2.27 -25.08 8.09
C GLU A 209 3.67 -25.66 7.83
N PRO A 210 4.55 -25.83 8.85
CA PRO A 210 5.80 -26.53 8.67
C PRO A 210 5.51 -28.05 8.60
N SER A 211 5.18 -28.55 7.40
CA SER A 211 5.30 -29.96 6.98
C SER A 211 4.87 -31.05 7.99
N LEU A 212 3.71 -31.66 7.73
CA LEU A 212 3.32 -33.02 8.17
C LEU A 212 4.25 -34.14 7.61
N GLU A 213 5.50 -33.82 7.28
CA GLU A 213 6.43 -34.68 6.54
C GLU A 213 7.55 -35.23 7.45
N THR A 214 7.31 -35.23 8.78
CA THR A 214 8.17 -35.88 9.78
C THR A 214 7.56 -37.17 10.35
N GLU A 215 6.63 -37.80 9.62
CA GLU A 215 6.19 -39.18 9.87
C GLU A 215 6.69 -40.10 8.75
N ILE A 216 7.98 -40.42 8.77
CA ILE A 216 8.43 -41.73 8.30
C ILE A 216 9.04 -42.40 9.53
N PRO A 217 8.38 -43.40 10.13
CA PRO A 217 9.02 -44.26 11.10
C PRO A 217 10.14 -45.01 10.38
N HIS A 218 11.38 -44.79 10.80
CA HIS A 218 12.46 -45.74 10.51
C HIS A 218 12.10 -47.05 11.22
N ALA A 219 11.61 -48.01 10.45
CA ALA A 219 11.59 -49.43 10.82
C ALA A 219 12.93 -50.06 10.42
#